data_AF-A0A6A7AGI7-F1
#
_entry.id   AF-A0A6A7AGI7-F1
#
_cell.length_a   1.000
_cell.length_b   1.000
_cell.length_c   1.000
_cell.angle_alpha   90.00
_cell.angle_beta   90.00
_cell.angle_gamma   90.00
#
_symmetry.space_group_name_H-M   'P 1'
#
loop_
_entity.id
_entity.type
_entity.pdbx_description
1 polymer ?
#
loop_
_entity_poly.entity_id
_entity_poly.type
_entity_poly.pdbx_seq_one_letter_code
_entity_poly.pdbx_strand_id
1 'polypeptide(L)' 'MPGGIHPPASQWFKWPRPNYVDPTTKPKYILVLSCLLGPLSLAVLLARLWVRVRIQKSAGLDDWLMLASWV' A
#
# COMPACT_ATOMS: atom_id res chain seq x y z
N MET A 1 22.31 -16.47 -31.54
CA MET A 1 21.97 -15.12 -31.02
C MET A 1 22.70 -14.97 -29.69
N PRO A 2 23.63 -14.02 -29.52
CA PRO A 2 24.36 -13.88 -28.25
C PRO A 2 23.43 -13.23 -27.22
N GLY A 3 22.51 -14.02 -26.67
CA GLY A 3 21.53 -13.66 -25.65
C GLY A 3 21.97 -14.14 -24.26
N GLY A 4 23.21 -13.83 -23.88
CA GLY A 4 23.68 -14.04 -22.51
C GLY A 4 23.25 -12.91 -21.57
N ILE A 5 23.34 -13.17 -20.26
CA ILE A 5 23.08 -12.22 -19.16
C ILE A 5 24.10 -11.04 -19.18
N HIS A 6 25.13 -11.13 -20.02
CA HIS A 6 26.15 -10.10 -20.19
C HIS A 6 25.77 -9.15 -21.33
N PRO A 7 25.52 -7.85 -21.03
CA PRO A 7 25.22 -6.89 -22.08
C PRO A 7 26.43 -6.73 -23.02
N PRO A 8 26.18 -6.51 -24.33
CA PRO A 8 27.24 -6.34 -25.32
C PRO A 8 28.16 -5.17 -24.98
N ALA A 9 29.44 -5.26 -25.36
CA ALA A 9 30.48 -4.28 -25.02
C ALA A 9 30.11 -2.82 -25.40
N SER A 10 29.35 -2.63 -26.47
CA SER A 10 28.85 -1.32 -26.90
C SER A 10 27.87 -0.66 -25.92
N GLN A 11 27.22 -1.45 -25.06
CA GLN A 11 26.28 -0.99 -24.04
C GLN A 11 27.01 -0.51 -22.78
N TRP A 12 28.15 -1.11 -22.45
CA TRP A 12 29.01 -0.69 -21.33
C TRP A 12 29.53 0.74 -21.52
N PHE A 13 29.92 1.10 -22.73
CA PHE A 13 30.40 2.46 -23.04
C PHE A 13 29.29 3.52 -23.07
N LYS A 14 28.02 3.11 -23.20
CA LYS A 14 26.87 4.03 -23.20
C LYS A 14 26.34 4.33 -21.81
N TRP A 15 26.86 3.68 -20.76
CA TRP A 15 26.35 3.87 -19.42
C TRP A 15 26.62 5.30 -18.93
N PRO A 16 25.60 6.04 -18.46
CA PRO A 16 25.81 7.38 -17.91
C PRO A 16 26.69 7.30 -16.66
N ARG A 17 27.47 8.36 -16.40
CA ARG A 17 28.29 8.42 -15.18
C ARG A 17 27.40 8.19 -13.95
N PRO A 18 27.86 7.45 -12.93
CA PRO A 18 27.07 7.20 -11.73
C PRO A 18 26.58 8.52 -11.14
N ASN A 19 25.28 8.64 -10.91
CA ASN A 19 24.71 9.83 -10.30
C ASN A 19 24.95 9.77 -8.78
N TYR A 20 25.90 10.58 -8.30
CA TYR A 20 26.21 10.71 -6.87
C TYR A 20 25.42 11.83 -6.18
N VAL A 21 24.49 12.47 -6.90
CA VAL A 21 23.60 13.46 -6.32
C VAL A 21 22.41 12.73 -5.71
N ASP A 22 22.27 12.84 -4.39
CA ASP A 22 21.12 12.31 -3.68
C ASP A 22 19.83 12.88 -4.29
N PRO A 23 18.89 12.03 -4.74
CA PRO A 23 17.66 12.50 -5.33
C PRO A 23 16.84 13.28 -4.30
N THR A 24 16.20 14.36 -4.73
CA THR A 24 15.28 15.13 -3.89
C THR A 24 14.23 14.18 -3.33
N THR A 25 14.20 14.05 -1.99
CA THR A 25 13.30 13.13 -1.30
C THR A 25 11.86 13.44 -1.73
N LYS A 26 11.15 12.44 -2.26
CA LYS A 26 9.73 12.57 -2.59
C LYS A 26 9.00 13.07 -1.34
N PRO A 27 8.11 14.06 -1.46
CA PRO A 27 7.48 14.64 -0.28
C PRO A 27 6.58 13.62 0.41
N LYS A 28 6.58 13.63 1.75
CA LYS A 28 5.94 12.61 2.61
C LYS A 28 4.40 12.70 2.65
N TYR A 29 3.77 13.34 1.67
CA TYR A 29 2.32 13.55 1.64
C TYR A 29 1.52 12.24 1.69
N ILE A 30 2.01 11.19 1.02
CA ILE A 30 1.36 9.88 1.03
C ILE A 30 1.36 9.28 2.44
N LEU A 31 2.45 9.46 3.18
CA LEU A 31 2.60 8.94 4.54
C LEU A 31 1.61 9.62 5.50
N VAL A 32 1.49 10.95 5.38
CA VAL A 32 0.51 11.73 6.16
C VAL A 32 -0.92 11.32 5.80
N LEU A 33 -1.21 11.18 4.51
CA LEU A 33 -2.53 10.78 4.03
C LEU A 33 -2.91 9.38 4.52
N SER A 34 -2.01 8.40 4.40
CA SER A 34 -2.24 7.04 4.92
C SER A 34 -2.44 7.02 6.43
N CYS A 35 -1.71 7.86 7.17
CA CYS A 35 -1.85 7.98 8.63
C CYS A 35 -3.19 8.60 9.05
N LEU A 36 -3.85 9.37 8.18
CA LEU A 36 -5.17 9.93 8.42
C LEU A 36 -6.29 8.99 7.97
N LEU A 37 -6.18 8.44 6.75
CA LEU A 37 -7.22 7.59 6.16
C LEU A 37 -7.28 6.20 6.80
N GLY A 38 -6.16 5.67 7.27
CA GLY A 38 -6.09 4.38 7.97
C GLY A 38 -7.00 4.33 9.21
N PRO A 39 -6.77 5.19 10.22
CA PRO A 39 -7.61 5.21 11.41
C PRO A 39 -9.05 5.66 11.13
N LEU A 40 -9.28 6.54 10.15
CA LEU A 40 -10.64 6.93 9.76
C LEU A 40 -11.43 5.74 9.20
N SER A 41 -10.82 4.95 8.31
CA SER A 41 -11.42 3.73 7.77
C SER A 41 -11.74 2.72 8.87
N LEU A 42 -10.81 2.52 9.81
CA LEU A 42 -11.02 1.64 10.96
C LEU A 42 -12.17 2.14 11.86
N ALA A 43 -12.23 3.43 12.15
CA ALA A 43 -13.31 4.02 12.96
C ALA A 43 -14.69 3.81 12.31
N VAL A 44 -14.79 3.99 10.98
CA VAL A 44 -16.03 3.75 10.24
C VAL A 44 -16.43 2.27 10.28
N LEU A 45 -15.48 1.34 10.14
CA LEU A 45 -15.74 -0.10 10.27
C LEU A 45 -16.26 -0.46 11.67
N LEU A 46 -15.60 0.04 12.72
CA LEU A 46 -16.02 -0.19 14.11
C LEU A 46 -17.40 0.40 14.39
N ALA A 47 -17.70 1.60 13.89
CA ALA A 47 -19.01 2.21 14.04
C ALA A 47 -20.10 1.39 13.32
N ARG A 48 -19.81 0.87 12.13
CA ARG A 48 -20.75 0.01 11.38
C ARG A 48 -21.03 -1.29 12.13
N LEU A 49 -19.98 -1.94 12.63
CA LEU A 49 -20.09 -3.17 13.40
C LEU A 49 -20.84 -2.93 14.71
N TRP A 50 -20.58 -1.81 15.38
CA TRP A 50 -21.29 -1.42 16.60
C TRP A 50 -22.79 -1.26 16.38
N VAL A 51 -23.19 -0.54 15.33
CA VAL A 51 -24.61 -0.34 14.99
C VAL A 51 -25.27 -1.68 14.69
N ARG A 52 -24.64 -2.55 13.91
CA ARG A 52 -25.20 -3.87 13.58
C ARG A 52 -25.34 -4.79 14.79
N VAL A 53 -24.29 -4.91 15.61
CA VAL A 53 -24.28 -5.78 16.80
C VAL A 53 -25.23 -5.27 17.88
N ARG A 54 -25.24 -3.96 18.17
CA ARG A 54 -25.97 -3.40 19.31
C ARG A 54 -27.40 -3.00 18.98
N ILE A 55 -27.66 -2.44 17.80
CA ILE A 55 -28.98 -1.94 17.41
C ILE A 55 -29.81 -3.03 16.72
N GLN A 56 -29.21 -3.77 15.78
CA GLN A 56 -29.96 -4.74 14.97
C GLN A 56 -30.05 -6.12 15.63
N LYS A 57 -29.12 -6.49 16.55
CA LYS A 57 -29.04 -7.82 17.19
C LYS A 57 -29.02 -9.02 16.22
N SER A 58 -28.89 -8.76 14.93
CA SER A 58 -28.76 -9.76 13.86
C SER A 58 -27.27 -9.94 13.55
N ALA A 59 -26.51 -10.42 14.54
CA ALA A 59 -25.11 -10.78 14.33
C ALA A 59 -25.06 -12.09 13.53
N GLY A 60 -25.23 -11.97 12.21
CA GLY A 60 -25.12 -13.07 11.27
C GLY A 60 -23.66 -13.34 10.86
N LEU A 61 -23.47 -14.38 10.05
CA LEU A 61 -22.18 -14.73 9.43
C LEU A 61 -21.56 -13.61 8.57
N ASP A 62 -22.37 -12.63 8.13
CA ASP A 62 -21.95 -11.47 7.33
C ASP A 62 -20.95 -10.56 8.09
N ASP A 63 -21.17 -10.31 9.40
CA ASP A 63 -20.27 -9.44 10.19
C ASP A 63 -18.92 -10.13 10.48
N TRP A 64 -18.87 -11.47 10.50
CA TRP A 64 -17.62 -12.24 10.62
C TRP A 64 -16.79 -12.22 9.34
N LEU A 65 -17.43 -12.31 8.16
CA LEU A 65 -16.78 -12.15 6.86
C LEU A 65 -16.22 -10.75 6.65
N MET A 66 -16.90 -9.71 7.16
CA MET A 66 -16.39 -8.33 7.14
C MET A 66 -15.12 -8.15 7.98
N LEU A 67 -15.06 -8.76 9.18
CA LEU A 67 -13.85 -8.73 10.01
C LEU A 67 -12.69 -9.53 9.38
N ALA A 68 -12.98 -10.69 8.79
CA ALA A 68 -11.98 -11.51 8.13
C ALA A 68 -11.37 -10.85 6.88
N SER A 69 -12.15 -10.01 6.17
CA SER A 69 -11.68 -9.27 5.00
C SER A 69 -10.69 -8.14 5.34
N TRP A 70 -10.65 -7.70 6.60
CA TRP A 70 -9.75 -6.64 7.05
C TRP A 70 -8.37 -7.15 7.50
N VAL A 71 -8.20 -8.46 7.69
CA VAL A 71 -6.93 -9.12 8.06
C VAL A 71 -6.17 -9.58 6.81
#